data_AF-A0A6M8BBR5-F1
#
_entry.id   AF-A0A6M8BBR5-F1
#
_cell.length_a   1.000
_cell.length_b   1.000
_cell.length_c   1.000
_cell.angle_alpha   90.00
_cell.angle_beta   90.00
_cell.angle_gamma   90.00
#
_symmetry.space_group_name_H-M   'P 1'
#
loop_
_entity.id
_entity.type
_entity.pdbx_description
1 polymer ?
#
loop_
_entity_poly.entity_id
_entity_poly.type
_entity_poly.pdbx_seq_one_letter_code
_entity_poly.pdbx_strand_id
1 'polypeptide(L)'
;MQGALWLVHLVLVPVCFVMAWGMVGLVAWNLISAGRDGLAQAQQMHKIPCSECRFFTGDYHLKCTVHPERALSEEAMNCADYEPQRWG
;
A
#
# COMPACT_ATOMS: atom_id res chain seq x y z
N MET A 1 23.54 50.90 4.33
CA MET A 1 22.53 49.96 4.90
C MET A 1 21.73 49.23 3.82
N GLN A 2 21.77 49.65 2.55
CA GLN A 2 21.00 49.06 1.45
C GLN A 2 21.55 47.70 0.97
N GLY A 3 22.87 47.48 0.98
CA GLY A 3 23.49 46.24 0.46
C GLY A 3 23.14 44.95 1.22
N ALA A 4 22.82 45.05 2.52
CA ALA A 4 22.45 43.89 3.33
C ALA A 4 21.07 43.30 2.94
N LEU A 5 20.14 44.17 2.53
CA LEU A 5 18.79 43.77 2.12
C LEU A 5 18.78 42.99 0.78
N TRP A 6 19.69 43.33 -0.13
CA TRP A 6 19.86 42.60 -1.40
C TRP A 6 20.41 41.19 -1.19
N LEU A 7 21.39 41.04 -0.30
CA LEU A 7 21.95 39.74 0.06
C LEU A 7 20.92 38.82 0.73
N VAL A 8 20.09 39.38 1.62
CA VAL A 8 19.00 38.64 2.26
C VAL A 8 17.99 38.16 1.21
N HIS A 9 17.59 39.01 0.27
CA HIS A 9 16.61 38.63 -0.74
C HIS A 9 17.14 37.53 -1.68
N LEU A 10 18.43 37.57 -2.01
CA LEU A 10 19.10 36.61 -2.89
C LEU A 10 19.17 35.20 -2.28
N VAL A 11 19.20 35.11 -0.94
CA VAL A 11 19.25 33.83 -0.21
C VAL A 11 17.86 33.36 0.23
N LEU A 12 17.00 34.27 0.67
CA LEU A 12 15.69 33.92 1.24
C LEU A 12 14.72 33.36 0.19
N VAL A 13 14.71 33.93 -1.01
CA VAL A 13 13.84 33.48 -2.11
C VAL A 13 14.10 32.02 -2.51
N PRO A 14 15.34 31.58 -2.81
CA PRO A 14 15.59 30.18 -3.18
C PRO A 14 15.36 29.24 -2.00
N VAL A 15 15.69 29.64 -0.77
CA VAL A 15 15.44 28.81 0.43
C VAL A 15 13.94 28.56 0.62
N CYS A 16 13.10 29.59 0.52
CA CYS A 16 11.65 29.44 0.59
C CYS A 16 11.11 28.53 -0.52
N PHE A 17 11.64 28.65 -1.74
CA PHE A 17 11.23 27.81 -2.85
C PHE A 17 11.57 26.34 -2.60
N VAL A 18 12.79 26.04 -2.16
CA VAL A 18 13.22 24.68 -1.83
C VAL A 18 12.39 24.11 -0.69
N MET A 19 12.11 24.89 0.35
CA MET A 19 11.28 24.46 1.48
C MET A 19 9.84 24.16 1.07
N ALA A 20 9.23 25.03 0.25
CA ALA A 20 7.87 24.82 -0.24
C ALA A 20 7.78 23.56 -1.10
N TRP A 21 8.67 23.40 -2.08
CA TRP A 21 8.70 22.21 -2.94
C TRP A 21 9.10 20.95 -2.17
N GLY A 22 9.98 21.06 -1.17
CA GLY A 22 10.34 19.97 -0.28
C GLY A 22 9.13 19.48 0.52
N MET A 23 8.35 20.39 1.10
CA MET A 23 7.10 20.03 1.80
C MET A 23 6.10 19.37 0.85
N VAL A 24 5.86 19.94 -0.33
CA VAL A 24 4.95 19.35 -1.33
C VAL A 24 5.43 17.96 -1.74
N GLY A 25 6.72 17.79 -2.00
CA GLY A 25 7.33 16.50 -2.36
C GLY A 25 7.18 15.46 -1.26
N LEU A 26 7.40 15.83 0.00
CA LEU A 26 7.22 14.94 1.15
C LEU A 26 5.75 14.52 1.32
N VAL A 27 4.81 15.45 1.19
CA VAL A 27 3.36 15.14 1.27
C VAL A 27 2.96 14.22 0.13
N ALA A 28 3.37 14.51 -1.11
CA ALA A 28 3.10 13.66 -2.25
C ALA A 28 3.71 12.27 -2.07
N TRP A 29 4.94 12.18 -1.55
CA TRP A 29 5.59 10.90 -1.27
C TRP A 29 4.82 10.09 -0.24
N ASN A 30 4.38 10.72 0.86
CA ASN A 30 3.58 10.05 1.89
C ASN A 30 2.26 9.52 1.30
N LEU A 31 1.54 10.34 0.53
CA LEU A 31 0.29 9.93 -0.14
C LEU A 31 0.51 8.78 -1.12
N ILE A 32 1.57 8.84 -1.93
CA ILE A 32 1.92 7.77 -2.88
C ILE A 32 2.34 6.51 -2.12
N SER A 33 3.13 6.62 -1.05
CA SER A 33 3.55 5.47 -0.24
C SER A 33 2.36 4.81 0.44
N ALA A 34 1.50 5.57 1.10
CA ALA A 34 0.28 5.05 1.73
C ALA A 34 -0.67 4.42 0.70
N GLY A 35 -0.81 5.04 -0.47
CA GLY A 35 -1.58 4.48 -1.58
C GLY A 35 -0.96 3.19 -2.10
N ARG A 36 0.35 3.15 -2.31
CA ARG A 36 1.10 1.96 -2.76
C ARG A 36 1.09 0.86 -1.73
N ASP A 37 1.13 1.15 -0.45
CA ASP A 37 1.06 0.15 0.62
C ASP A 37 -0.36 -0.43 0.71
N GLY A 38 -1.39 0.42 0.55
CA GLY A 38 -2.78 -0.05 0.42
C GLY A 38 -2.99 -0.89 -0.85
N LEU A 39 -2.41 -0.49 -1.97
CA LEU A 39 -2.43 -1.24 -3.23
C LEU A 39 -1.55 -2.50 -3.17
N ALA A 40 -0.44 -2.50 -2.45
CA ALA A 40 0.42 -3.66 -2.26
C ALA A 40 -0.29 -4.67 -1.36
N GLN A 41 -0.96 -4.22 -0.30
CA GLN A 41 -1.82 -5.06 0.53
C GLN A 41 -3.01 -5.62 -0.27
N ALA A 42 -3.61 -4.82 -1.17
CA ALA A 42 -4.65 -5.29 -2.08
C ALA A 42 -4.12 -6.21 -3.20
N GLN A 43 -2.90 -6.00 -3.70
CA GLN A 43 -2.24 -6.86 -4.68
C GLN A 43 -1.76 -8.17 -4.06
N GLN A 44 -1.41 -8.17 -2.78
CA GLN A 44 -1.13 -9.37 -2.02
C GLN A 44 -2.38 -10.25 -1.92
N MET A 45 -3.57 -9.65 -1.77
CA MET A 45 -4.84 -10.36 -1.90
C MET A 45 -5.07 -10.93 -3.31
N HIS A 46 -4.54 -10.30 -4.37
CA HIS A 46 -4.66 -10.81 -5.75
C HIS A 46 -3.71 -11.98 -6.08
N LYS A 47 -2.69 -12.25 -5.24
CA LYS A 47 -1.81 -13.42 -5.38
C LYS A 47 -2.23 -14.61 -4.53
N ILE A 48 -3.25 -14.46 -3.68
CA ILE A 48 -3.70 -15.54 -2.82
C ILE A 48 -4.78 -16.34 -3.56
N PRO A 49 -4.54 -17.63 -3.87
CA PRO A 49 -5.47 -18.44 -4.65
C PRO A 49 -6.75 -18.84 -3.88
N CYS A 50 -6.96 -18.32 -2.65
CA CYS A 50 -8.13 -18.64 -1.83
C CYS A 50 -9.45 -18.32 -2.52
N SER A 51 -9.55 -17.23 -3.30
CA SER A 51 -10.79 -16.87 -4.01
C SER A 51 -11.22 -17.93 -5.03
N GLU A 52 -10.26 -18.75 -5.50
CA GLU A 52 -10.43 -19.83 -6.45
C GLU A 52 -10.37 -21.22 -5.76
N CYS A 53 -10.46 -21.28 -4.42
CA CYS A 53 -10.47 -22.54 -3.67
C CYS A 53 -11.91 -22.98 -3.36
N ARG A 54 -12.20 -24.29 -3.47
CA ARG A 54 -13.54 -24.87 -3.22
C ARG A 54 -14.07 -24.61 -1.80
N PHE A 55 -13.17 -24.48 -0.84
CA PHE A 55 -13.48 -24.31 0.58
C PHE A 55 -13.66 -22.84 1.00
N PHE A 56 -13.48 -21.90 0.07
CA PHE A 56 -13.64 -20.47 0.34
C PHE A 56 -15.11 -20.09 0.33
N THR A 57 -15.61 -19.63 1.48
CA THR A 57 -17.02 -19.26 1.66
C THR A 57 -17.22 -17.73 1.65
N GLY A 58 -16.13 -16.96 1.76
CA GLY A 58 -16.18 -15.49 1.74
C GLY A 58 -16.89 -14.84 2.94
N ASP A 59 -17.25 -15.61 3.96
CA ASP A 59 -17.92 -15.09 5.16
C ASP A 59 -16.89 -14.46 6.12
N TYR A 60 -17.25 -13.33 6.76
CA TYR A 60 -16.35 -12.63 7.67
C TYR A 60 -15.98 -13.48 8.89
N HIS A 61 -16.88 -14.37 9.31
CA HIS A 61 -16.66 -15.30 10.41
C HIS A 61 -15.93 -16.58 9.99
N LEU A 62 -16.21 -17.09 8.78
CA LEU A 62 -15.56 -18.28 8.22
C LEU A 62 -15.09 -17.99 6.78
N LYS A 63 -13.85 -17.49 6.66
CA LYS A 63 -13.23 -17.23 5.36
C LYS A 63 -12.95 -18.53 4.60
N CYS A 64 -12.55 -19.59 5.30
CA CYS A 64 -12.29 -20.94 4.77
C CYS A 64 -12.82 -21.98 5.76
N THR A 65 -13.41 -23.07 5.28
CA THR A 65 -13.98 -24.12 6.14
C THR A 65 -12.95 -25.05 6.78
N VAL A 66 -11.75 -25.15 6.18
CA VAL A 66 -10.66 -26.03 6.67
C VAL A 66 -9.71 -25.27 7.61
N HIS A 67 -9.27 -24.08 7.19
CA HIS A 67 -8.32 -23.24 7.91
C HIS A 67 -8.79 -21.76 7.94
N PRO A 68 -9.78 -21.41 8.78
CA PRO A 68 -10.30 -20.05 8.86
C PRO A 68 -9.27 -19.02 9.33
N GLU A 69 -8.26 -19.43 10.11
CA GLU A 69 -7.19 -18.59 10.64
C GLU A 69 -6.10 -18.25 9.63
N ARG A 70 -5.88 -19.12 8.63
CA ARG A 70 -4.82 -18.93 7.60
C ARG A 70 -5.34 -18.34 6.29
N ALA A 71 -6.65 -18.31 6.08
CA ALA A 71 -7.27 -17.81 4.86
C ALA A 71 -6.93 -16.34 4.59
N LEU A 72 -6.71 -15.97 3.31
CA LEU A 72 -6.34 -14.61 2.88
C LEU A 72 -5.03 -14.07 3.51
N SER A 73 -4.13 -14.96 3.94
CA SER A 73 -2.79 -14.62 4.42
C SER A 73 -1.69 -15.12 3.47
N GLU A 74 -0.44 -14.72 3.71
CA GLU A 74 0.73 -15.23 2.96
C GLU A 74 0.90 -16.75 3.12
N GLU A 75 0.49 -17.32 4.27
CA GLU A 75 0.54 -18.77 4.52
C GLU A 75 -0.36 -19.55 3.56
N ALA A 76 -1.45 -18.92 3.09
CA ALA A 76 -2.38 -19.56 2.16
C ALA A 76 -1.86 -19.61 0.71
N MET A 77 -0.75 -18.94 0.39
CA MET A 77 -0.12 -19.02 -0.94
C MET A 77 0.38 -20.45 -1.25
N ASN A 78 0.75 -21.22 -0.22
CA ASN A 78 1.22 -22.60 -0.35
C ASN A 78 0.36 -23.59 0.45
N CYS A 79 -0.95 -23.34 0.47
CA CYS A 79 -1.90 -24.17 1.22
C CYS A 79 -1.90 -25.61 0.66
N ALA A 80 -1.61 -26.60 1.50
CA ALA A 80 -1.57 -28.01 1.09
C ALA A 80 -2.96 -28.56 0.71
N ASP A 81 -4.01 -28.00 1.30
CA ASP A 81 -5.41 -28.38 1.08
C ASP A 81 -6.08 -27.55 -0.04
N TYR A 82 -5.29 -26.85 -0.85
CA TYR A 82 -5.81 -26.08 -1.97
C TYR A 82 -6.44 -27.00 -3.02
N GLU A 83 -7.76 -26.96 -3.13
CA GLU A 83 -8.52 -27.55 -4.23
C GLU A 83 -9.12 -26.44 -5.10
N PRO A 84 -8.73 -26.33 -6.39
CA PRO A 84 -9.34 -25.36 -7.27
C PRO A 84 -10.83 -25.65 -7.43
N GLN A 85 -11.66 -24.61 -7.39
CA GLN A 85 -13.09 -24.77 -7.67
C GLN A 85 -13.22 -25.23 -9.12
N ARG A 86 -13.63 -26.49 -9.30
CA ARG A 86 -14.06 -27.00 -10.59
C ARG A 86 -15.40 -26.34 -10.91
N TRP A 87 -15.35 -25.22 -11.62
CA TRP A 87 -16.50 -24.68 -12.33
C TRP A 87 -17.02 -25.77 -13.28
N GLY A 88 -18.21 -26.27 -13.00
CA GLY A 88 -19.03 -27.10 -13.89
C GLY A 88 -20.24 -26.32 -14.32
#